data_AF-A0A1U6IS83-F1
#
_entry.id   AF-A0A1U6IS83-F1
#
_cell.length_a   1.000
_cell.length_b   1.000
_cell.length_c   1.000
_cell.angle_alpha   90.00
_cell.angle_beta   90.00
_cell.angle_gamma   90.00
#
_symmetry.space_group_name_H-M   'P 1'
#
loop_
_entity.id
_entity.type
_entity.pdbx_description
1 polymer ?
#
loop_
_entity_poly.entity_id
_entity_poly.type
_entity_poly.pdbx_seq_one_letter_code
_entity_poly.pdbx_strand_id
1 'polypeptide(L)'
;MTKKNFLEEKFIELNQLKTILLTYPKDYKESIIDVMSGVCDKVTEYLEDCKKHTFRSVPITNQKFTIEELAKYNGKNGMPAYVAIDNKVYSLENVDAWKNGMHNGLKAGNDLTEFFKSCHEGAQILLDNLELVGELIPTMSRRYRENIIENLPIEYTIEELSKYNGRDGMPSLIAINGTVYDVADVDVWKDGVHFGVMAGKNLTNEFLNCHAKEMDKILEKLRIVGTLIE
;
A
#
# COMPACT_ATOMS: atom_id res chain seq x y z
N MET A 1 26.29 -18.81 4.78
CA MET A 1 25.54 -19.21 6.00
C MET A 1 24.30 -18.33 6.09
N THR A 2 23.12 -18.92 6.07
CA THR A 2 21.84 -18.20 6.25
C THR A 2 21.79 -17.58 7.64
N LYS A 3 21.42 -16.31 7.75
CA LYS A 3 21.35 -15.50 8.99
C LYS A 3 20.67 -16.21 10.19
N LYS A 4 19.68 -17.06 9.92
CA LYS A 4 18.99 -17.89 10.92
C LYS A 4 19.90 -18.91 11.63
N ASN A 5 20.92 -19.41 10.94
CA ASN A 5 21.85 -20.41 11.46
C ASN A 5 22.82 -19.82 12.51
N PHE A 6 23.22 -18.55 12.38
CA PHE A 6 24.20 -17.93 13.29
C PHE A 6 23.68 -17.79 14.73
N LEU A 7 22.46 -17.29 14.92
CA LEU A 7 21.89 -17.13 16.26
C LEU A 7 21.60 -18.47 16.93
N GLU A 8 21.16 -19.47 16.15
CA GLU A 8 20.96 -20.85 16.63
C GLU A 8 22.30 -21.47 17.08
N GLU A 9 23.37 -21.31 16.29
CA GLU A 9 24.72 -21.74 16.66
C GLU A 9 25.21 -21.07 17.96
N LYS A 10 25.01 -19.74 18.12
CA LYS A 10 25.43 -19.02 19.33
C LYS A 10 24.61 -19.38 20.57
N PHE A 11 23.32 -19.67 20.40
CA PHE A 11 22.50 -20.17 21.49
C PHE A 11 22.98 -21.55 21.97
N ILE A 12 23.35 -22.45 21.05
CA ILE A 12 23.92 -23.76 21.40
C ILE A 12 25.25 -23.59 22.15
N GLU A 13 26.14 -22.71 21.66
CA GLU A 13 27.43 -22.41 22.28
C GLU A 13 27.26 -21.87 23.72
N LEU A 14 26.33 -20.93 23.94
CA LEU A 14 26.02 -20.40 25.28
C LEU A 14 25.48 -21.48 26.22
N ASN A 15 24.64 -22.39 25.73
CA ASN A 15 24.10 -23.48 26.54
C ASN A 15 25.17 -24.50 26.96
N GLN A 16 26.13 -24.77 26.07
CA GLN A 16 27.30 -25.60 26.39
C GLN A 16 28.17 -24.94 27.46
N LEU A 17 28.50 -23.65 27.30
CA LEU A 17 29.29 -22.90 28.27
C LEU A 17 28.60 -22.78 29.63
N LYS A 18 27.28 -22.55 29.66
CA LYS A 18 26.47 -22.59 30.89
C LYS A 18 26.62 -23.93 31.62
N THR A 19 26.53 -25.04 30.89
CA THR A 19 26.66 -26.39 31.47
C THR A 19 28.05 -26.59 32.07
N ILE A 20 29.09 -26.16 31.37
CA ILE A 20 30.48 -26.26 31.84
C ILE A 20 30.68 -25.38 33.09
N LEU A 21 30.18 -24.14 33.09
CA LEU A 21 30.28 -23.21 34.23
C LEU A 21 29.67 -23.78 35.52
N LEU A 22 28.58 -24.55 35.39
CA LEU A 22 27.88 -25.17 36.51
C LEU A 22 28.52 -26.47 37.00
N THR A 23 29.33 -27.14 36.16
CA THR A 23 29.88 -28.48 36.44
C THR A 23 31.39 -28.49 36.72
N TYR A 24 32.14 -27.44 36.34
CA TYR A 24 33.60 -27.38 36.53
C TYR A 24 34.05 -26.72 37.85
N PRO A 25 35.27 -27.03 38.34
CA PRO A 25 35.88 -26.42 39.52
C PRO A 25 36.05 -24.90 39.39
N LYS A 26 36.16 -24.21 40.54
CA LYS A 26 36.18 -22.73 40.63
C LYS A 26 37.26 -22.05 39.78
N ASP A 27 38.40 -22.72 39.58
CA ASP A 27 39.60 -22.12 38.99
C ASP A 27 39.48 -21.81 37.49
N TYR A 28 38.46 -22.35 36.81
CA TYR A 28 38.21 -22.10 35.38
C TYR A 28 37.01 -21.18 35.11
N LYS A 29 36.33 -20.70 36.17
CA LYS A 29 35.09 -19.94 36.02
C LYS A 29 35.29 -18.59 35.34
N GLU A 30 36.38 -17.90 35.66
CA GLU A 30 36.70 -16.61 35.04
C GLU A 30 36.92 -16.77 33.53
N SER A 31 37.71 -17.76 33.12
CA SER A 31 37.91 -18.05 31.70
C SER A 31 36.63 -18.44 30.98
N ILE A 32 35.74 -19.22 31.60
CA ILE A 32 34.44 -19.57 30.99
C ILE A 32 33.54 -18.33 30.86
N ILE A 33 33.53 -17.44 31.85
CA ILE A 33 32.80 -16.18 31.81
C ILE A 33 33.33 -15.28 30.68
N ASP A 34 34.65 -15.23 30.48
CA ASP A 34 35.25 -14.46 29.38
C ASP A 34 34.82 -15.02 28.02
N VAL A 35 34.83 -16.35 27.85
CA VAL A 35 34.34 -16.96 26.60
C VAL A 35 32.85 -16.69 26.39
N MET A 36 32.02 -16.80 27.44
CA MET A 36 30.60 -16.48 27.35
C MET A 36 30.37 -15.01 26.96
N SER A 37 31.15 -14.09 27.54
CA SER A 37 31.10 -12.66 27.21
C SER A 37 31.44 -12.43 25.73
N GLY A 38 32.50 -13.08 25.22
CA GLY A 38 32.86 -13.00 23.80
C GLY A 38 31.79 -13.57 22.85
N VAL A 39 30.97 -14.53 23.28
CA VAL A 39 29.82 -14.99 22.50
C VAL A 39 28.71 -13.94 22.51
N CYS A 40 28.43 -13.33 23.66
CA CYS A 40 27.46 -12.23 23.78
C CYS A 40 27.86 -11.00 22.94
N ASP A 41 29.15 -10.67 22.88
CA ASP A 41 29.66 -9.56 22.06
C ASP A 41 29.40 -9.83 20.56
N LYS A 42 29.67 -11.05 20.10
CA LYS A 42 29.38 -11.46 18.71
C LYS A 42 27.90 -11.42 18.38
N VAL A 43 27.04 -11.80 19.32
CA VAL A 43 25.57 -11.65 19.17
C VAL A 43 25.19 -10.18 19.12
N THR A 44 25.79 -9.34 19.97
CA THR A 44 25.52 -7.90 20.00
C THR A 44 25.93 -7.23 18.69
N GLU A 45 27.13 -7.51 18.19
CA GLU A 45 27.64 -7.02 16.91
C GLU A 45 26.72 -7.45 15.74
N TYR A 46 26.29 -8.71 15.73
CA TYR A 46 25.35 -9.22 14.74
C TYR A 46 24.00 -8.46 14.79
N LEU A 47 23.47 -8.21 15.99
CA LEU A 47 22.23 -7.45 16.15
C LEU A 47 22.40 -5.98 15.75
N GLU A 48 23.56 -5.37 16.01
CA GLU A 48 23.89 -4.02 15.55
C GLU A 48 24.04 -3.94 14.03
N ASP A 49 24.62 -4.94 13.39
CA ASP A 49 24.68 -5.02 11.92
C ASP A 49 23.28 -5.18 11.30
N CYS A 50 22.41 -5.98 11.93
CA CYS A 50 20.99 -6.04 11.58
C CYS A 50 20.30 -4.67 11.74
N LYS A 51 20.63 -3.89 12.77
CA LYS A 51 20.12 -2.53 12.96
C LYS A 51 20.63 -1.55 11.89
N LYS A 52 21.88 -1.67 11.44
CA LYS A 52 22.42 -0.85 10.33
C LYS A 52 21.70 -1.09 9.00
N HIS A 53 21.05 -2.23 8.85
CA HIS A 53 20.20 -2.59 7.71
C HIS A 53 18.72 -2.21 7.92
N THR A 54 18.37 -1.56 9.04
CA THR A 54 17.01 -1.02 9.25
C THR A 54 17.06 0.51 9.36
N PHE A 55 16.08 1.14 8.69
CA PHE A 55 15.91 2.58 8.47
C PHE A 55 16.86 3.22 7.44
N ARG A 56 16.71 2.82 6.19
CA ARG A 56 16.47 3.86 5.18
C ARG A 56 14.99 4.18 5.23
N SER A 57 14.65 5.39 5.64
CA SER A 57 13.38 5.99 5.23
C SER A 57 13.41 6.04 3.70
N VAL A 58 12.90 4.99 3.06
CA VAL A 58 12.69 5.01 1.62
C VAL A 58 11.73 6.17 1.38
N PRO A 59 12.07 7.13 0.49
CA PRO A 59 11.14 8.19 0.16
C PRO A 59 9.88 7.51 -0.33
N ILE A 60 8.77 7.72 0.37
CA ILE A 60 7.45 7.29 -0.12
C ILE A 60 7.30 8.00 -1.45
N THR A 61 7.37 7.24 -2.54
CA THR A 61 6.94 7.74 -3.83
C THR A 61 5.43 7.99 -3.69
N ASN A 62 4.96 9.21 -3.96
CA ASN A 62 3.52 9.55 -3.99
C ASN A 62 2.77 8.85 -5.14
N GLN A 63 3.30 7.74 -5.65
CA GLN A 63 2.72 7.02 -6.77
C GLN A 63 1.57 6.17 -6.27
N LYS A 64 0.41 6.38 -6.87
CA LYS A 64 -0.80 5.62 -6.59
C LYS A 64 -1.03 4.66 -7.74
N PHE A 65 -1.51 3.47 -7.40
CA PHE A 65 -1.82 2.42 -8.36
C PHE A 65 -3.26 2.00 -8.16
N THR A 66 -4.03 1.90 -9.24
CA THR A 66 -5.22 1.05 -9.24
C THR A 66 -4.83 -0.43 -9.40
N ILE A 67 -5.78 -1.36 -9.22
CA ILE A 67 -5.49 -2.78 -9.45
C ILE A 67 -5.15 -3.06 -10.93
N GLU A 68 -5.76 -2.33 -11.86
CA GLU A 68 -5.50 -2.45 -13.30
C GLU A 68 -4.13 -1.88 -13.69
N GLU A 69 -3.72 -0.79 -13.03
CA GLU A 69 -2.38 -0.24 -13.19
C GLU A 69 -1.33 -1.17 -12.59
N LEU A 70 -1.56 -1.67 -11.38
CA LEU A 70 -0.69 -2.63 -10.72
C LEU A 70 -0.48 -3.90 -11.57
N ALA A 71 -1.52 -4.38 -12.25
CA ALA A 71 -1.45 -5.56 -13.12
C ALA A 71 -0.41 -5.46 -14.27
N LYS A 72 0.00 -4.24 -14.64
CA LYS A 72 1.06 -4.01 -15.63
C LYS A 72 2.46 -4.35 -15.08
N TYR A 73 2.64 -4.28 -13.78
CA TYR A 73 3.92 -4.52 -13.07
C TYR A 73 4.03 -5.99 -12.63
N ASN A 74 4.03 -6.87 -13.62
CA ASN A 74 3.96 -8.32 -13.42
C ASN A 74 5.30 -9.07 -13.56
N GLY A 75 6.42 -8.36 -13.67
CA GLY A 75 7.75 -8.97 -13.81
C GLY A 75 8.05 -9.59 -15.17
N LYS A 76 7.25 -9.30 -16.21
CA LYS A 76 7.38 -9.86 -17.56
C LYS A 76 7.56 -8.78 -18.61
N ASN A 77 8.13 -9.15 -19.76
CA ASN A 77 8.31 -8.25 -20.91
C ASN A 77 9.06 -6.95 -20.57
N GLY A 78 10.00 -7.01 -19.63
CA GLY A 78 10.76 -5.84 -19.16
C GLY A 78 10.02 -4.96 -18.15
N MET A 79 8.82 -5.33 -17.71
CA MET A 79 8.10 -4.65 -16.64
C MET A 79 8.61 -5.10 -15.26
N PRO A 80 8.71 -4.19 -14.27
CA PRO A 80 9.00 -4.53 -12.88
C PRO A 80 7.98 -5.53 -12.30
N ALA A 81 8.36 -6.23 -11.23
CA ALA A 81 7.45 -7.10 -10.47
C ALA A 81 7.01 -6.40 -9.18
N TYR A 82 5.76 -5.95 -9.10
CA TYR A 82 5.20 -5.30 -7.90
C TYR A 82 4.06 -6.13 -7.29
N VAL A 83 3.82 -5.98 -5.99
CA VAL A 83 2.65 -6.56 -5.30
C VAL A 83 2.06 -5.56 -4.32
N ALA A 84 0.76 -5.61 -4.10
CA ALA A 84 0.11 -4.85 -3.04
C ALA A 84 -0.13 -5.72 -1.81
N ILE A 85 0.18 -5.17 -0.63
CA ILE A 85 -0.07 -5.77 0.68
C ILE A 85 -0.51 -4.66 1.62
N ASP A 86 -1.72 -4.77 2.19
CA ASP A 86 -2.33 -3.77 3.07
C ASP A 86 -2.25 -2.34 2.49
N ASN A 87 -2.70 -2.19 1.25
CA ASN A 87 -2.71 -0.95 0.46
C ASN A 87 -1.33 -0.34 0.14
N LYS A 88 -0.24 -1.03 0.45
CA LYS A 88 1.12 -0.61 0.09
C LYS A 88 1.63 -1.44 -1.07
N VAL A 89 2.24 -0.78 -2.07
CA VAL A 89 2.82 -1.44 -3.24
C VAL A 89 4.32 -1.58 -3.03
N TYR A 90 4.81 -2.82 -3.09
CA TYR A 90 6.21 -3.17 -2.87
C TYR A 90 6.85 -3.69 -4.16
N SER A 91 8.10 -3.30 -4.40
CA SER A 91 8.93 -3.87 -5.47
C SER A 91 9.53 -5.21 -5.06
N LEU A 92 9.48 -6.16 -5.98
CA LEU A 92 10.03 -7.51 -5.84
C LEU A 92 11.26 -7.72 -6.75
N GLU A 93 11.78 -6.68 -7.41
CA GLU A 93 12.88 -6.80 -8.36
C GLU A 93 14.14 -7.45 -7.76
N ASN A 94 14.38 -7.22 -6.47
CA ASN A 94 15.53 -7.73 -5.73
C ASN A 94 15.19 -8.96 -4.87
N VAL A 95 14.06 -9.63 -5.14
CA VAL A 95 13.61 -10.80 -4.38
C VAL A 95 13.70 -12.05 -5.24
N ASP A 96 14.76 -12.85 -5.07
CA ASP A 96 15.03 -14.05 -5.86
C ASP A 96 13.84 -15.03 -5.93
N ALA A 97 13.09 -15.14 -4.84
CA ALA A 97 11.92 -16.01 -4.74
C ALA A 97 10.76 -15.62 -5.68
N TRP A 98 10.81 -14.41 -6.26
CA TRP A 98 9.80 -13.83 -7.16
C TRP A 98 10.30 -13.68 -8.60
N LYS A 99 11.41 -14.35 -8.98
CA LYS A 99 11.96 -14.30 -10.33
C LYS A 99 10.88 -14.59 -11.39
N ASN A 100 10.86 -13.77 -12.44
CA ASN A 100 9.83 -13.75 -13.50
C ASN A 100 8.41 -13.38 -13.01
N GLY A 101 8.30 -12.72 -11.85
CA GLY A 101 7.05 -12.24 -11.28
C GLY A 101 6.16 -13.33 -10.70
N MET A 102 6.74 -14.45 -10.25
CA MET A 102 6.00 -15.62 -9.77
C MET A 102 6.58 -16.15 -8.46
N HIS A 103 5.72 -16.52 -7.52
CA HIS A 103 6.11 -17.23 -6.29
C HIS A 103 5.01 -18.20 -5.87
N ASN A 104 5.29 -19.52 -5.85
CA ASN A 104 4.33 -20.55 -5.42
C ASN A 104 2.94 -20.45 -6.07
N GLY A 105 2.89 -20.09 -7.37
CA GLY A 105 1.63 -19.91 -8.10
C GLY A 105 1.00 -18.52 -7.97
N LEU A 106 1.47 -17.69 -7.03
CA LEU A 106 1.14 -16.28 -6.92
C LEU A 106 1.85 -15.47 -8.01
N LYS A 107 1.22 -14.37 -8.42
CA LYS A 107 1.66 -13.53 -9.53
C LYS A 107 1.86 -12.10 -9.07
N ALA A 108 2.98 -11.50 -9.46
CA ALA A 108 3.17 -10.06 -9.38
C ALA A 108 2.09 -9.33 -10.21
N GLY A 109 1.81 -8.09 -9.84
CA GLY A 109 0.74 -7.26 -10.38
C GLY A 109 -0.62 -7.48 -9.71
N ASN A 110 -0.67 -8.03 -8.50
CA ASN A 110 -1.91 -8.29 -7.77
C ASN A 110 -1.84 -7.78 -6.33
N ASP A 111 -3.01 -7.59 -5.72
CA ASP A 111 -3.16 -7.50 -4.27
C ASP A 111 -3.11 -8.90 -3.67
N LEU A 112 -2.11 -9.13 -2.83
CA LEU A 112 -1.84 -10.41 -2.18
C LEU A 112 -1.98 -10.31 -0.67
N THR A 113 -2.67 -9.28 -0.16
CA THR A 113 -2.86 -9.04 1.28
C THR A 113 -3.34 -10.29 2.02
N GLU A 114 -4.40 -10.94 1.53
CA GLU A 114 -4.97 -12.13 2.19
C GLU A 114 -4.03 -13.33 2.13
N PHE A 115 -3.34 -13.53 1.00
CA PHE A 115 -2.35 -14.61 0.88
C PHE A 115 -1.16 -14.39 1.79
N PHE A 116 -0.66 -13.15 1.87
CA PHE A 116 0.42 -12.77 2.76
C PHE A 116 0.03 -13.00 4.22
N LYS A 117 -1.16 -12.56 4.65
CA LYS A 117 -1.68 -12.82 5.99
C LYS A 117 -1.78 -14.31 6.30
N SER A 118 -2.26 -15.13 5.35
CA SER A 118 -2.43 -16.56 5.56
C SER A 118 -1.12 -17.34 5.75
N CYS A 119 -0.03 -16.91 5.09
CA CYS A 119 1.24 -17.66 5.04
C CYS A 119 2.36 -17.01 5.87
N HIS A 120 2.22 -15.72 6.18
CA HIS A 120 3.25 -14.86 6.76
C HIS A 120 2.69 -13.95 7.86
N GLU A 121 1.66 -14.41 8.58
CA GLU A 121 1.10 -13.68 9.73
C GLU A 121 2.21 -13.25 10.69
N GLY A 122 2.24 -11.96 11.04
CA GLY A 122 3.24 -11.38 11.93
C GLY A 122 4.65 -11.22 11.35
N ALA A 123 4.89 -11.58 10.08
CA ALA A 123 6.21 -11.48 9.44
C ALA A 123 6.44 -10.13 8.76
N GLN A 124 6.13 -9.03 9.45
CA GLN A 124 6.32 -7.65 8.95
C GLN A 124 7.76 -7.39 8.47
N ILE A 125 8.73 -8.05 9.09
CA ILE A 125 10.14 -8.01 8.71
C ILE A 125 10.40 -8.39 7.24
N LEU A 126 9.54 -9.19 6.61
CA LEU A 126 9.65 -9.52 5.19
C LEU A 126 9.36 -8.29 4.32
N LEU A 127 8.37 -7.47 4.70
CA LEU A 127 7.99 -6.25 4.00
C LEU A 127 8.97 -5.11 4.25
N ASP A 128 9.57 -5.07 5.44
CA ASP A 128 10.53 -4.02 5.83
C ASP A 128 11.82 -4.07 4.98
N ASN A 129 12.11 -5.22 4.37
CA ASN A 129 13.25 -5.40 3.46
C ASN A 129 12.89 -5.11 1.99
N LEU A 130 11.63 -4.81 1.68
CA LEU A 130 11.17 -4.49 0.33
C LEU A 130 11.13 -2.98 0.12
N GLU A 131 11.36 -2.57 -1.12
CA GLU A 131 11.20 -1.18 -1.51
C GLU A 131 9.70 -0.85 -1.64
N LEU A 132 9.23 0.11 -0.85
CA LEU A 132 7.89 0.69 -0.97
C LEU A 132 7.86 1.63 -2.17
N VAL A 133 7.11 1.27 -3.21
CA VAL A 133 7.04 2.01 -4.48
C VAL A 133 5.73 2.75 -4.69
N GLY A 134 4.79 2.64 -3.76
CA GLY A 134 3.59 3.48 -3.73
C GLY A 134 2.45 2.89 -2.91
N GLU A 135 1.24 3.35 -3.19
CA GLU A 135 0.01 2.90 -2.53
C GLU A 135 -0.99 2.32 -3.54
N LEU A 136 -1.60 1.19 -3.19
CA LEU A 136 -2.73 0.66 -3.93
C LEU A 136 -3.95 1.44 -3.48
N ILE A 137 -4.46 2.27 -4.38
CA ILE A 137 -5.76 2.88 -4.22
C ILE A 137 -6.81 1.91 -4.77
N PRO A 138 -7.91 1.66 -4.04
CA PRO A 138 -9.00 0.88 -4.58
C PRO A 138 -9.48 1.54 -5.87
N THR A 139 -9.52 0.82 -7.00
CA THR A 139 -10.59 1.10 -7.95
C THR A 139 -11.87 0.86 -7.17
N MET A 140 -12.67 1.93 -7.05
CA MET A 140 -13.90 1.97 -6.26
C MET A 140 -14.71 0.67 -6.45
N SER A 141 -14.56 -0.30 -5.54
CA SER A 141 -15.51 -1.40 -5.50
C SER A 141 -16.87 -0.78 -5.23
N ARG A 142 -17.93 -1.24 -5.92
CA ARG A 142 -19.27 -0.66 -5.80
C ARG A 142 -19.69 -0.49 -4.33
N ARG A 143 -19.35 -1.44 -3.47
CA ARG A 143 -19.61 -1.41 -2.03
C ARG A 143 -18.80 -0.34 -1.28
N TYR A 144 -17.52 -0.16 -1.61
CA TYR A 144 -16.70 0.89 -1.00
C TYR A 144 -17.17 2.28 -1.43
N ARG A 145 -17.55 2.42 -2.70
CA ARG A 145 -18.18 3.64 -3.21
C ARG A 145 -19.49 3.96 -2.50
N GLU A 146 -20.36 2.97 -2.31
CA GLU A 146 -21.62 3.16 -1.60
C GLU A 146 -21.37 3.69 -0.17
N ASN A 147 -20.39 3.13 0.54
CA ASN A 147 -20.02 3.61 1.87
C ASN A 147 -19.43 5.03 1.88
N ILE A 148 -18.60 5.40 0.89
CA ILE A 148 -18.11 6.79 0.77
C ILE A 148 -19.28 7.74 0.53
N ILE A 149 -20.19 7.41 -0.39
CA ILE A 149 -21.30 8.31 -0.73
C ILE A 149 -22.25 8.49 0.47
N GLU A 150 -22.44 7.47 1.30
CA GLU A 150 -23.21 7.58 2.54
C GLU A 150 -22.58 8.53 3.58
N ASN A 151 -21.28 8.76 3.52
CA ASN A 151 -20.53 9.63 4.44
C ASN A 151 -20.06 10.94 3.79
N LEU A 152 -20.53 11.24 2.58
CA LEU A 152 -20.25 12.51 1.93
C LEU A 152 -20.96 13.67 2.65
N PRO A 153 -20.38 14.87 2.65
CA PRO A 153 -21.07 16.04 3.16
C PRO A 153 -22.31 16.34 2.30
N ILE A 154 -23.35 16.88 2.93
CA ILE A 154 -24.59 17.23 2.24
C ILE A 154 -24.48 18.62 1.60
N GLU A 155 -23.61 19.48 2.13
CA GLU A 155 -23.32 20.81 1.62
C GLU A 155 -21.83 20.92 1.28
N TYR A 156 -21.52 21.60 0.17
CA TYR A 156 -20.16 21.75 -0.35
C TYR A 156 -19.87 23.20 -0.64
N THR A 157 -18.75 23.72 -0.15
CA THR A 157 -18.12 24.90 -0.74
C THR A 157 -17.44 24.55 -2.07
N ILE A 158 -17.07 25.57 -2.86
CA ILE A 158 -16.26 25.37 -4.09
C ILE A 158 -14.93 24.67 -3.76
N GLU A 159 -14.29 25.05 -2.66
CA GLU A 159 -13.02 24.49 -2.20
C GLU A 159 -13.15 23.02 -1.82
N GLU A 160 -14.22 22.65 -1.12
CA GLU A 160 -14.50 21.26 -0.79
C GLU A 160 -14.83 20.44 -2.04
N LEU A 161 -15.70 20.95 -2.92
CA LEU A 161 -16.06 20.26 -4.15
C LEU A 161 -14.82 19.95 -5.02
N SER A 162 -13.83 20.84 -5.04
CA SER A 162 -12.59 20.67 -5.82
C SER A 162 -11.78 19.41 -5.48
N LYS A 163 -11.98 18.84 -4.28
CA LYS A 163 -11.33 17.60 -3.85
C LYS A 163 -11.91 16.35 -4.52
N TYR A 164 -13.11 16.44 -5.09
CA TYR A 164 -13.86 15.31 -5.63
C TYR A 164 -13.81 15.29 -7.18
N ASN A 165 -12.59 15.15 -7.69
CA ASN A 165 -12.28 15.26 -9.12
C ASN A 165 -12.15 13.91 -9.84
N GLY A 166 -12.49 12.79 -9.19
CA GLY A 166 -12.36 11.45 -9.76
C GLY A 166 -10.95 10.86 -9.73
N ARG A 167 -9.98 11.53 -9.11
CA ARG A 167 -8.58 11.10 -9.01
C ARG A 167 -8.23 10.77 -7.57
N ASP A 168 -7.07 10.16 -7.36
CA ASP A 168 -6.53 9.95 -6.02
C ASP A 168 -7.42 9.12 -5.08
N GLY A 169 -8.34 8.33 -5.63
CA GLY A 169 -9.34 7.56 -4.88
C GLY A 169 -10.61 8.36 -4.52
N MET A 170 -10.70 9.62 -4.91
CA MET A 170 -11.87 10.47 -4.67
C MET A 170 -12.94 10.25 -5.75
N PRO A 171 -14.24 10.31 -5.40
CA PRO A 171 -15.32 10.23 -6.39
C PRO A 171 -15.29 11.43 -7.35
N SER A 172 -15.91 11.26 -8.52
CA SER A 172 -16.12 12.35 -9.48
C SER A 172 -17.45 13.04 -9.17
N LEU A 173 -17.40 14.22 -8.58
CA LEU A 173 -18.60 15.01 -8.27
C LEU A 173 -18.65 16.28 -9.13
N ILE A 174 -19.84 16.68 -9.56
CA ILE A 174 -20.05 17.94 -10.29
C ILE A 174 -21.23 18.70 -9.71
N ALA A 175 -21.20 20.03 -9.75
CA ALA A 175 -22.36 20.84 -9.38
C ALA A 175 -23.03 21.44 -10.61
N ILE A 176 -24.36 21.33 -10.70
CA ILE A 176 -25.20 21.93 -11.73
C ILE A 176 -26.39 22.58 -11.04
N ASN A 177 -26.59 23.89 -11.26
CA ASN A 177 -27.64 24.69 -10.63
C ASN A 177 -27.68 24.55 -9.09
N GLY A 178 -26.51 24.48 -8.45
CA GLY A 178 -26.40 24.33 -6.99
C GLY A 178 -26.65 22.91 -6.46
N THR A 179 -26.98 21.93 -7.30
CA THR A 179 -27.08 20.51 -6.90
C THR A 179 -25.80 19.77 -7.25
N VAL A 180 -25.27 18.97 -6.32
CA VAL A 180 -24.07 18.14 -6.51
C VAL A 180 -24.48 16.72 -6.89
N TYR A 181 -23.93 16.24 -8.01
CA TYR A 181 -24.19 14.94 -8.59
C TYR A 181 -22.93 14.07 -8.58
N ASP A 182 -23.11 12.79 -8.28
CA ASP A 182 -22.07 11.77 -8.49
C ASP A 182 -22.12 11.28 -9.94
N VAL A 183 -21.00 11.44 -10.64
CA VAL A 183 -20.83 11.06 -12.05
C VAL A 183 -19.78 9.98 -12.25
N ALA A 184 -19.21 9.39 -11.20
CA ALA A 184 -18.12 8.44 -11.37
C ALA A 184 -18.52 7.10 -12.03
N ASP A 185 -19.82 6.79 -12.15
CA ASP A 185 -20.34 5.59 -12.85
C ASP A 185 -20.93 5.94 -14.24
N VAL A 186 -20.75 7.19 -14.67
CA VAL A 186 -21.21 7.64 -15.98
C VAL A 186 -20.07 7.45 -16.97
N ASP A 187 -20.25 6.57 -17.96
CA ASP A 187 -19.18 6.17 -18.90
C ASP A 187 -18.45 7.35 -19.56
N VAL A 188 -19.17 8.45 -19.84
CA VAL A 188 -18.61 9.65 -20.48
C VAL A 188 -17.77 10.52 -19.55
N TRP A 189 -17.71 10.19 -18.25
CA TRP A 189 -16.96 10.86 -17.18
C TRP A 189 -15.75 10.04 -16.70
N LYS A 190 -15.28 9.08 -17.51
CA LYS A 190 -14.11 8.26 -17.20
C LYS A 190 -12.92 9.13 -16.77
N ASP A 191 -12.22 8.69 -15.71
CA ASP A 191 -11.08 9.39 -15.11
C ASP A 191 -11.40 10.82 -14.61
N GLY A 192 -12.68 11.09 -14.34
CA GLY A 192 -13.18 12.38 -13.86
C GLY A 192 -13.20 13.47 -14.93
N VAL A 193 -13.19 13.11 -16.21
CA VAL A 193 -13.13 14.05 -17.33
C VAL A 193 -14.25 13.78 -18.34
N HIS A 194 -14.91 14.85 -18.77
CA HIS A 194 -15.90 14.84 -19.84
C HIS A 194 -15.58 15.94 -20.85
N PHE A 195 -15.12 15.57 -22.05
CA PHE A 195 -14.72 16.51 -23.12
C PHE A 195 -13.78 17.63 -22.66
N GLY A 196 -12.79 17.32 -21.83
CA GLY A 196 -11.81 18.29 -21.32
C GLY A 196 -12.29 19.09 -20.10
N VAL A 197 -13.55 18.93 -19.69
CA VAL A 197 -14.07 19.46 -18.43
C VAL A 197 -13.76 18.46 -17.31
N MET A 198 -13.20 18.95 -16.21
CA MET A 198 -12.85 18.13 -15.04
C MET A 198 -13.95 18.17 -13.98
N ALA A 199 -14.17 17.04 -13.31
CA ALA A 199 -14.98 16.95 -12.11
C ALA A 199 -14.37 17.77 -10.95
N GLY A 200 -15.15 17.96 -9.89
CA GLY A 200 -14.84 18.78 -8.73
C GLY A 200 -15.16 20.27 -8.93
N LYS A 201 -16.13 20.59 -9.80
CA LYS A 201 -16.44 21.98 -10.16
C LYS A 201 -17.94 22.24 -10.27
N ASN A 202 -18.32 23.51 -10.15
CA ASN A 202 -19.60 24.00 -10.65
C ASN A 202 -19.52 24.13 -12.17
N LEU A 203 -20.27 23.27 -12.86
CA LEU A 203 -20.27 23.13 -14.32
C LEU A 203 -21.60 23.57 -14.93
N THR A 204 -22.36 24.42 -14.23
CA THR A 204 -23.67 24.87 -14.68
C THR A 204 -23.63 25.46 -16.08
N ASN A 205 -22.66 26.34 -16.36
CA ASN A 205 -22.55 27.01 -17.65
C ASN A 205 -22.12 26.05 -18.77
N GLU A 206 -21.13 25.21 -18.50
CA GLU A 206 -20.62 24.19 -19.40
C GLU A 206 -21.72 23.18 -19.77
N PHE A 207 -22.49 22.76 -18.77
CA PHE A 207 -23.61 21.84 -18.96
C PHE A 207 -24.71 22.46 -19.80
N LEU A 208 -25.13 23.71 -19.53
CA LEU A 208 -26.16 24.39 -20.30
C LEU A 208 -25.75 24.61 -21.77
N ASN A 209 -24.46 24.88 -22.03
CA ASN A 209 -23.98 25.07 -23.40
C ASN A 209 -24.10 23.80 -24.27
N CYS A 210 -23.96 22.61 -23.67
CA CYS A 210 -23.95 21.34 -24.42
C CYS A 210 -25.26 20.54 -24.28
N HIS A 211 -25.96 20.67 -23.15
CA HIS A 211 -27.03 19.76 -22.74
C HIS A 211 -28.34 20.45 -22.37
N ALA A 212 -28.49 21.77 -22.62
CA ALA A 212 -29.71 22.51 -22.26
C ALA A 212 -31.02 21.87 -22.74
N LYS A 213 -31.02 21.22 -23.92
CA LYS A 213 -32.23 20.60 -24.50
C LYS A 213 -32.60 19.25 -23.85
N GLU A 214 -31.69 18.64 -23.10
CA GLU A 214 -31.85 17.30 -22.52
C GLU A 214 -31.57 17.28 -21.01
N MET A 215 -31.50 18.46 -20.38
CA MET A 215 -31.12 18.63 -18.98
C MET A 215 -31.85 17.67 -18.06
N ASP A 216 -33.19 17.71 -18.05
CA ASP A 216 -34.00 16.90 -17.14
C ASP A 216 -33.73 15.41 -17.34
N LYS A 217 -33.66 14.95 -18.59
CA LYS A 217 -33.43 13.53 -18.93
C LYS A 217 -32.07 13.00 -18.49
N ILE A 218 -31.05 13.86 -18.48
CA ILE A 218 -29.70 13.51 -18.05
C ILE A 218 -29.64 13.53 -16.53
N LEU A 219 -30.08 14.63 -15.90
CA LEU A 219 -29.98 14.82 -14.46
C LEU A 219 -30.84 13.82 -13.67
N GLU A 220 -32.00 13.40 -14.18
CA GLU A 220 -32.84 12.36 -13.56
C GLU A 220 -32.13 10.99 -13.40
N LYS A 221 -31.10 10.73 -14.21
CA LYS A 221 -30.32 9.49 -14.15
C LYS A 221 -29.11 9.59 -13.21
N LEU A 222 -28.76 10.79 -12.77
CA LEU A 222 -27.61 11.02 -11.93
C LEU A 222 -28.00 10.94 -10.46
N ARG A 223 -27.12 10.35 -9.66
CA ARG A 223 -27.30 10.31 -8.21
C ARG A 223 -26.99 11.68 -7.62
N ILE A 224 -27.96 12.28 -6.94
CA ILE A 224 -27.76 13.49 -6.14
C ILE A 224 -27.05 13.10 -4.84
N VAL A 225 -26.01 13.86 -4.48
CA VAL A 225 -25.21 13.64 -3.26
C VAL A 225 -25.11 14.86 -2.34
N GLY A 226 -25.63 16.02 -2.77
CA GLY A 226 -25.71 17.21 -1.92
C GLY A 226 -25.98 18.49 -2.69
N THR A 227 -25.64 19.62 -2.07
CA THR A 227 -25.81 20.98 -2.63
C THR A 227 -24.54 21.79 -2.53
N LEU A 228 -24.28 22.62 -3.54
CA LEU A 228 -23.20 23.59 -3.52
C LEU A 228 -23.68 24.87 -2.85
N ILE A 229 -22.97 25.30 -1.82
CA ILE A 229 -23.18 26.56 -1.11
C ILE A 229 -22.08 27.54 -1.50
N GLU A 230 -22.43 28.83 -1.53
CA GLU A 230 -21.49 29.93 -1.78
C GLU A 230 -20.54 30.16 -0.60
#